data_AF-A0A3N5G7K2-F1
#
_entry.id   AF-A0A3N5G7K2-F1
#
_cell.length_a   1.000
_cell.length_b   1.000
_cell.length_c   1.000
_cell.angle_alpha   90.00
_cell.angle_beta   90.00
_cell.angle_gamma   90.00
#
_symmetry.space_group_name_H-M   'P 1'
#
loop_
_entity.id
_entity.type
_entity.pdbx_description
1 polymer ?
#
loop_
_entity_poly.entity_id
_entity_poly.type
_entity_poly.pdbx_seq_one_letter_code
_entity_poly.pdbx_strand_id
1 'polypeptide(L)'
;MSGGPTPPRDTGRVSRHDDGPAASVRRVDRARPRSCFADEVAIDFPAVDAVIDRMRDAFLAPDETTRGFSTEISLTAFDAFTGTVVPLELPVRRTCRPCGGRGETWTECCDACGGSGEALFTHSVQVAVPPGVANGTSIRVHVSPPHALPTCIDVRVRVV
;
A
#
# COMPACT_ATOMS: atom_id res chain seq x y z
N MET A 1 -45.68 -41.40 25.64
CA MET A 1 -44.64 -41.10 24.64
C MET A 1 -45.06 -39.81 23.93
N SER A 2 -44.56 -38.67 24.42
CA SER A 2 -44.83 -37.35 23.85
C SER A 2 -43.72 -36.42 24.34
N GLY A 3 -42.63 -36.35 23.58
CA GLY A 3 -41.50 -35.44 23.82
C GLY A 3 -41.55 -34.30 22.82
N GLY A 4 -41.78 -33.08 23.29
CA GLY A 4 -41.53 -31.86 22.52
C GLY A 4 -40.13 -31.33 22.81
N PRO A 5 -39.48 -30.61 21.87
CA PRO A 5 -38.27 -29.86 22.17
C PRO A 5 -38.56 -28.35 22.25
N THR A 6 -38.15 -27.74 23.36
CA THR A 6 -38.04 -26.29 23.56
C THR A 6 -36.62 -25.83 23.22
N PRO A 7 -36.40 -24.74 22.49
CA PRO A 7 -35.06 -24.18 22.31
C PRO A 7 -34.65 -23.25 23.47
N PRO A 8 -33.35 -23.16 23.81
CA PRO A 8 -32.88 -22.28 24.87
C PRO A 8 -32.66 -20.84 24.42
N ARG A 9 -32.85 -19.93 25.38
CA ARG A 9 -32.63 -18.48 25.32
C ARG A 9 -31.13 -18.19 25.31
N ASP A 10 -30.71 -17.30 24.41
CA ASP A 10 -29.39 -16.70 24.45
C ASP A 10 -29.52 -15.24 24.92
N THR A 11 -29.01 -14.99 26.13
CA THR A 11 -28.86 -13.66 26.73
C THR A 11 -27.38 -13.39 26.87
N GLY A 12 -26.84 -12.51 26.04
CA GLY A 12 -25.43 -12.14 26.06
C GLY A 12 -25.21 -10.71 25.62
N ARG A 13 -25.60 -9.76 26.49
CA ARG A 13 -25.24 -8.34 26.41
C ARG A 13 -23.82 -8.17 26.97
N VAL A 14 -22.87 -7.66 26.19
CA VAL A 14 -21.64 -7.07 26.74
C VAL A 14 -21.39 -5.71 26.11
N SER A 15 -21.17 -4.74 26.99
CA SER A 15 -20.95 -3.33 26.72
C SER A 15 -19.46 -3.01 26.53
N ARG A 16 -19.25 -2.03 25.67
CA ARG A 16 -18.11 -1.13 25.37
C ARG A 16 -16.99 -0.99 26.42
N HIS A 17 -15.77 -0.81 25.91
CA HIS A 17 -14.79 0.17 26.42
C HIS A 17 -13.91 0.74 25.28
N ASP A 18 -13.83 2.06 25.22
CA ASP A 18 -12.87 2.93 24.51
C ASP A 18 -11.43 2.73 25.08
N ASP A 19 -10.28 3.04 24.45
CA ASP A 19 -9.78 4.27 23.82
C ASP A 19 -8.44 4.02 23.05
N GLY A 20 -8.10 4.86 22.05
CA GLY A 20 -6.69 5.20 21.71
C GLY A 20 -6.25 5.08 20.23
N PRO A 21 -5.44 6.01 19.67
CA PRO A 21 -5.53 6.42 18.28
C PRO A 21 -4.70 5.56 17.33
N ALA A 22 -5.36 4.75 16.50
CA ALA A 22 -4.74 4.18 15.32
C ALA A 22 -4.74 5.24 14.21
N ALA A 23 -3.54 5.53 13.71
CA ALA A 23 -3.25 6.42 12.60
C ALA A 23 -4.32 6.36 11.51
N SER A 24 -4.69 7.53 10.98
CA SER A 24 -5.66 7.69 9.91
C SER A 24 -5.19 7.00 8.63
N VAL A 25 -5.36 5.69 8.57
CA VAL A 25 -5.51 4.96 7.31
C VAL A 25 -6.76 5.57 6.71
N ARG A 26 -6.59 6.31 5.62
CA ARG A 26 -7.71 6.83 4.83
C ARG A 26 -8.65 5.65 4.62
N ARG A 27 -9.82 5.70 5.26
CA ARG A 27 -10.88 4.72 5.06
C ARG A 27 -11.17 4.77 3.57
N VAL A 28 -10.73 3.74 2.85
CA VAL A 28 -11.30 3.43 1.55
C VAL A 28 -12.77 3.17 1.87
N ASP A 29 -13.63 4.11 1.49
CA ASP A 29 -15.07 4.04 1.72
C ASP A 29 -15.58 2.68 1.25
N ARG A 30 -15.98 1.86 2.23
CA ARG A 30 -16.55 0.53 2.02
C ARG A 30 -18.03 0.64 1.62
N ALA A 31 -18.31 1.38 0.55
CA ALA A 31 -19.67 1.66 0.09
C ALA A 31 -19.79 1.63 -1.44
N ARG A 32 -19.73 0.40 -2.00
CA ARG A 32 -20.63 -0.18 -3.03
C ARG A 32 -19.88 -1.23 -3.85
N PRO A 33 -20.55 -2.33 -4.24
CA PRO A 33 -20.01 -3.22 -5.25
C PRO A 33 -19.95 -2.41 -6.55
N ARG A 34 -18.74 -1.95 -6.90
CA ARG A 34 -18.48 -1.51 -8.27
C ARG A 34 -18.44 -2.79 -9.08
N SER A 35 -19.60 -3.19 -9.59
CA SER A 35 -19.68 -4.12 -10.70
C SER A 35 -18.66 -3.68 -11.74
N CYS A 36 -17.67 -4.52 -12.00
CA CYS A 36 -16.74 -4.37 -13.13
C CYS A 36 -17.46 -4.45 -14.49
N PHE A 37 -18.79 -4.51 -14.50
CA PHE A 37 -19.67 -4.40 -15.65
C PHE A 37 -20.77 -3.37 -15.38
N ALA A 38 -20.40 -2.10 -15.36
CA ALA A 38 -21.35 -1.01 -15.55
C ALA A 38 -20.88 -0.10 -16.69
N ASP A 39 -20.33 -0.69 -17.75
CA ASP A 39 -20.39 -0.10 -19.08
C ASP A 39 -21.78 -0.44 -19.65
N GLU A 40 -22.79 0.22 -19.09
CA GLU A 40 -24.02 0.45 -19.84
C GLU A 40 -23.59 1.22 -21.08
N VAL A 41 -23.78 0.64 -22.27
CA VAL A 41 -23.43 1.25 -23.55
C VAL A 41 -24.31 2.49 -23.74
N ALA A 42 -23.87 3.61 -23.18
CA ALA A 42 -24.39 4.93 -23.50
C ALA A 42 -23.69 5.39 -24.78
N ILE A 43 -24.33 5.15 -25.93
CA ILE A 43 -24.01 5.85 -27.19
C ILE A 43 -24.56 7.27 -27.07
N ASP A 44 -24.01 8.06 -26.17
CA ASP A 44 -24.19 9.50 -26.13
C ASP A 44 -22.87 10.03 -25.62
N PHE A 45 -22.06 10.59 -26.52
CA PHE A 45 -20.72 11.16 -26.28
C PHE A 45 -20.67 11.91 -24.93
N PRO A 46 -20.21 11.28 -23.83
CA PRO A 46 -20.06 11.97 -22.58
C PRO A 46 -18.70 12.66 -22.64
N ALA A 47 -18.76 13.97 -22.85
CA ALA A 47 -17.71 14.98 -22.71
C ALA A 47 -16.26 14.51 -22.91
N VAL A 48 -15.68 14.96 -24.02
CA VAL A 48 -14.26 14.88 -24.34
C VAL A 48 -13.37 15.30 -23.16
N ASP A 49 -13.87 16.12 -22.23
CA ASP A 49 -13.21 16.49 -20.97
C ASP A 49 -12.78 15.28 -20.11
N ALA A 50 -13.62 14.25 -19.96
CA ALA A 50 -13.24 13.08 -19.15
C ALA A 50 -12.13 12.23 -19.80
N VAL A 51 -12.04 12.25 -21.14
CA VAL A 51 -10.98 11.56 -21.89
C VAL A 51 -9.72 12.40 -21.94
N ILE A 52 -9.85 13.72 -22.11
CA ILE A 52 -8.72 14.67 -22.06
C ILE A 52 -8.12 14.75 -20.67
N ASP A 53 -8.93 14.74 -19.62
CA ASP A 53 -8.45 14.73 -18.24
C ASP A 53 -7.71 13.43 -17.93
N ARG A 54 -8.18 12.28 -18.42
CA ARG A 54 -7.41 11.01 -18.33
C ARG A 54 -6.10 11.06 -19.10
N MET A 55 -6.07 11.67 -20.28
CA MET A 55 -4.84 11.86 -21.05
C MET A 55 -3.89 12.85 -20.35
N ARG A 56 -4.41 13.94 -19.79
CA ARG A 56 -3.63 14.91 -19.01
C ARG A 56 -3.09 14.30 -17.74
N ASP A 57 -3.87 13.50 -17.02
CA ASP A 57 -3.41 12.79 -15.82
C ASP A 57 -2.36 11.75 -16.18
N ALA A 58 -2.51 11.05 -17.31
CA ALA A 58 -1.50 10.10 -17.79
C ALA A 58 -0.18 10.75 -18.25
N PHE A 59 -0.19 12.02 -18.69
CA PHE A 59 0.98 12.72 -19.22
C PHE A 59 1.60 13.77 -18.28
N LEU A 60 0.81 14.38 -17.39
CA LEU A 60 1.21 15.53 -16.58
C LEU A 60 0.98 15.33 -15.08
N ALA A 61 0.37 14.24 -14.62
CA ALA A 61 0.41 13.95 -13.19
C ALA A 61 1.89 13.76 -12.84
N PRO A 62 2.50 14.64 -12.02
CA PRO A 62 3.82 14.37 -11.51
C PRO A 62 3.68 13.06 -10.77
N ASP A 63 4.33 12.02 -11.27
CA ASP A 63 4.29 10.66 -10.79
C ASP A 63 4.18 10.67 -9.26
N GLU A 64 2.95 10.59 -8.72
CA GLU A 64 2.70 10.80 -7.28
C GLU A 64 3.27 9.61 -6.48
N THR A 65 3.65 8.57 -7.21
CA THR A 65 4.53 7.45 -6.85
C THR A 65 5.95 7.88 -6.47
N THR A 66 6.35 9.11 -6.80
CA THR A 66 7.60 9.75 -6.34
C THR A 66 7.43 10.44 -4.99
N ARG A 67 6.36 10.17 -4.22
CA ARG A 67 6.42 10.33 -2.77
C ARG A 67 7.31 9.22 -2.22
N GLY A 68 8.60 9.48 -2.21
CA GLY A 68 9.59 8.54 -1.72
C GLY A 68 9.24 8.01 -0.33
N PHE A 69 9.62 6.76 -0.08
CA PHE A 69 9.40 6.13 1.23
C PHE A 69 10.43 6.68 2.22
N SER A 70 9.97 7.39 3.26
CA SER A 70 10.86 7.88 4.32
C SER A 70 10.89 6.89 5.47
N THR A 71 12.10 6.45 5.84
CA THR A 71 12.32 5.53 6.96
C THR A 71 13.45 6.02 7.84
N GLU A 72 13.36 5.74 9.14
CA GLU A 72 14.39 6.08 10.12
C GLU A 72 15.17 4.81 10.49
N ILE A 73 16.50 4.88 10.39
CA ILE A 73 17.39 3.78 10.75
C ILE A 73 18.18 4.14 12.01
N SER A 74 18.22 3.22 12.98
CA SER A 74 19.05 3.37 14.18
C SER A 74 20.41 2.72 13.97
N LEU A 75 21.47 3.52 14.00
CA LEU A 75 22.85 3.07 13.93
C LEU A 75 23.55 3.28 15.27
N THR A 76 24.48 2.39 15.59
CA THR A 76 25.41 2.64 16.70
C THR A 76 26.45 3.69 16.29
N ALA A 77 27.07 4.35 17.26
CA ALA A 77 28.18 5.28 17.00
C ALA A 77 29.32 4.63 16.20
N PHE A 78 29.57 3.34 16.42
CA PHE A 78 30.60 2.59 15.70
C PHE A 78 30.22 2.32 14.24
N ASP A 79 28.97 1.92 13.98
CA ASP A 79 28.48 1.65 12.63
C ASP A 79 28.40 2.93 11.79
N ALA A 80 28.01 4.06 12.42
CA ALA A 80 28.00 5.36 11.79
C ALA A 80 29.40 5.86 11.42
N PHE A 81 30.42 5.53 12.24
CA PHE A 81 31.81 5.91 11.99
C PHE A 81 32.47 5.05 10.91
N THR A 82 32.32 3.74 10.99
CA THR A 82 32.99 2.79 10.08
C THR A 82 32.30 2.64 8.73
N GLY A 83 31.00 2.95 8.67
CA GLY A 83 30.16 2.72 7.49
C GLY A 83 29.77 1.24 7.40
N THR A 84 28.47 0.96 7.44
CA THR A 84 27.94 -0.41 7.44
C THR A 84 26.85 -0.58 6.39
N VAL A 85 26.56 -1.83 6.04
CA VAL A 85 25.46 -2.17 5.14
C VAL A 85 24.25 -2.58 5.99
N VAL A 86 23.19 -1.78 5.94
CA VAL A 86 21.97 -2.02 6.72
C VAL A 86 20.92 -2.68 5.83
N PRO A 87 20.36 -3.85 6.21
CA PRO A 87 19.21 -4.42 5.53
C PRO A 87 17.93 -3.64 5.90
N LEU A 88 17.21 -3.17 4.89
CA LEU A 88 15.94 -2.47 5.04
C LEU A 88 14.82 -3.26 4.38
N GLU A 89 13.67 -3.30 5.05
CA GLU A 89 12.44 -3.85 4.50
C GLU A 89 11.59 -2.72 3.93
N LEU A 90 11.38 -2.75 2.61
CA LEU A 90 10.66 -1.71 1.89
C LEU A 90 9.33 -2.25 1.37
N PRO A 91 8.19 -1.67 1.76
CA PRO A 91 6.91 -2.01 1.17
C PRO A 91 6.81 -1.40 -0.24
N VAL A 92 6.96 -2.23 -1.26
CA VAL A 92 6.86 -1.84 -2.66
C VAL A 92 5.54 -2.32 -3.27
N ARG A 93 4.97 -1.51 -4.15
CA ARG A 93 3.83 -1.91 -4.97
C ARG A 93 4.35 -2.68 -6.17
N ARG A 94 3.85 -3.90 -6.34
CA ARG A 94 4.13 -4.73 -7.51
C ARG A 94 2.83 -5.12 -8.19
N THR A 95 2.92 -5.47 -9.48
CA THR A 95 1.80 -6.05 -10.21
C THR A 95 1.28 -7.30 -9.48
N CYS A 96 -0.02 -7.37 -9.26
CA CYS A 96 -0.65 -8.51 -8.59
C CYS A 96 -0.46 -9.78 -9.44
N ARG A 97 0.29 -10.78 -8.92
CA ARG A 97 0.53 -12.05 -9.63
C ARG A 97 -0.76 -12.85 -9.91
N PRO A 98 -1.73 -12.95 -8.97
CA PRO A 98 -2.99 -13.67 -9.22
C PRO A 98 -3.81 -13.17 -10.42
N CYS A 99 -3.97 -11.85 -10.58
CA CYS A 99 -4.74 -11.29 -11.72
C CYS A 99 -3.86 -10.77 -12.87
N GLY A 100 -2.54 -10.76 -12.71
CA GLY A 100 -1.60 -10.21 -13.69
C GLY A 100 -1.76 -8.70 -13.92
N GLY A 101 -2.26 -7.95 -12.94
CA GLY A 101 -2.52 -6.51 -13.07
C GLY A 101 -3.93 -6.12 -13.50
N ARG A 102 -4.80 -7.08 -13.83
CA ARG A 102 -6.17 -6.79 -14.31
C ARG A 102 -7.14 -6.33 -13.22
N GLY A 103 -6.85 -6.61 -11.95
CA GLY A 103 -7.76 -6.33 -10.83
C GLY A 103 -8.91 -7.34 -10.69
N GLU A 104 -9.13 -8.20 -11.68
CA GLU A 104 -10.19 -9.21 -11.69
C GLU A 104 -9.67 -10.60 -12.04
N THR A 105 -10.35 -11.61 -11.49
CA THR A 105 -10.13 -13.01 -11.83
C THR A 105 -11.46 -13.57 -12.31
N TRP A 106 -11.51 -13.93 -13.59
CA TRP A 106 -12.70 -14.48 -14.25
C TRP A 106 -13.88 -13.50 -14.35
N THR A 107 -14.76 -13.47 -13.36
CA THR A 107 -15.96 -12.59 -13.33
C THR A 107 -16.07 -11.85 -11.98
N GLU A 108 -15.09 -12.04 -11.08
CA GLU A 108 -15.09 -11.46 -9.75
C GLU A 108 -13.83 -10.61 -9.53
N CYS A 109 -13.94 -9.64 -8.62
CA CYS A 109 -12.80 -8.85 -8.17
C CYS A 109 -11.72 -9.77 -7.58
N CYS A 110 -10.46 -9.51 -7.91
CA CYS A 110 -9.37 -10.32 -7.40
C CYS A 110 -9.19 -10.10 -5.89
N ASP A 111 -9.44 -11.13 -5.08
CA ASP A 111 -9.32 -11.07 -3.61
C ASP A 111 -7.93 -10.61 -3.12
N ALA A 112 -6.88 -10.96 -3.87
CA ALA A 112 -5.50 -10.63 -3.50
C ALA A 112 -5.15 -9.14 -3.63
N CYS A 113 -5.85 -8.39 -4.50
CA CYS A 113 -5.63 -6.95 -4.69
C CYS A 113 -6.88 -6.10 -4.46
N GLY A 114 -8.02 -6.73 -4.17
CA GLY A 114 -9.30 -6.06 -3.96
C GLY A 114 -9.79 -5.24 -5.17
N GLY A 115 -9.43 -5.63 -6.40
CA GLY A 115 -9.79 -4.87 -7.60
C GLY A 115 -8.73 -3.88 -8.10
N SER A 116 -7.65 -3.65 -7.36
CA SER A 116 -6.67 -2.61 -7.70
C SER A 116 -5.63 -2.99 -8.76
N GLY A 117 -5.44 -4.29 -9.03
CA GLY A 117 -4.39 -4.78 -9.94
C GLY A 117 -2.97 -4.76 -9.35
N GLU A 118 -2.76 -4.14 -8.18
CA GLU A 118 -1.49 -4.08 -7.49
C GLU A 118 -1.54 -4.80 -6.14
N ALA A 119 -0.42 -5.39 -5.73
CA ALA A 119 -0.26 -5.97 -4.41
C ALA A 119 0.96 -5.38 -3.71
N LEU A 120 0.85 -5.11 -2.41
CA LEU A 120 1.97 -4.71 -1.58
C LEU A 120 2.89 -5.92 -1.34
N PHE A 121 4.19 -5.70 -1.50
CA PHE A 121 5.22 -6.69 -1.26
C PHE A 121 6.39 -6.09 -0.51
N THR A 122 6.92 -6.82 0.46
CA THR A 122 8.10 -6.40 1.21
C THR A 122 9.36 -6.81 0.46
N HIS A 123 10.14 -5.84 -0.01
CA HIS A 123 11.42 -6.05 -0.65
C HIS A 123 12.56 -5.73 0.31
N SER A 124 13.45 -6.68 0.54
CA SER A 124 14.66 -6.48 1.34
C SER A 124 15.76 -5.86 0.48
N VAL A 125 16.21 -4.67 0.87
CA VAL A 125 17.29 -3.93 0.19
C VAL A 125 18.43 -3.71 1.16
N GLN A 126 19.65 -3.91 0.68
CA GLN A 126 20.86 -3.60 1.43
C GLN A 126 21.31 -2.18 1.07
N VAL A 127 21.18 -1.25 2.02
CA VAL A 127 21.65 0.12 1.84
C VAL A 127 23.01 0.29 2.49
N ALA A 128 23.99 0.67 1.69
CA ALA A 128 25.33 1.01 2.18
C ALA A 128 25.32 2.40 2.79
N VAL A 129 25.64 2.48 4.08
CA VAL A 129 25.82 3.75 4.79
C VAL A 129 27.31 4.09 4.74
N PRO A 130 27.69 5.25 4.18
CA PRO A 130 29.10 5.65 4.13
C PRO A 130 29.65 5.93 5.54
N PRO A 131 30.98 5.83 5.74
CA PRO A 131 31.62 6.19 7.00
C PRO A 131 31.46 7.67 7.30
N GLY A 132 31.36 8.02 8.58
CA GLY A 132 31.31 9.41 9.05
C GLY A 132 29.93 10.06 8.95
N VAL A 133 28.85 9.29 8.88
CA VAL A 133 27.50 9.85 8.90
C VAL A 133 27.13 10.40 10.28
N ALA A 134 26.55 11.60 10.30
CA ALA A 134 26.09 12.24 11.52
C ALA A 134 24.59 11.95 11.78
N ASN A 135 24.15 12.14 13.02
CA ASN A 135 22.74 12.06 13.38
C ASN A 135 21.91 13.06 12.58
N GLY A 136 20.76 12.63 12.05
CA GLY A 136 19.86 13.44 11.23
C GLY A 136 20.23 13.50 9.74
N THR A 137 21.29 12.80 9.31
CA THR A 137 21.65 12.71 7.88
C THR A 137 20.54 12.02 7.10
N SER A 138 20.11 12.60 5.97
CA SER A 138 19.16 11.99 5.03
C SER A 138 19.90 11.48 3.80
N ILE A 139 19.79 10.19 3.50
CA ILE A 139 20.39 9.55 2.34
C ILE A 139 19.26 9.18 1.38
N ARG A 140 19.34 9.69 0.16
CA ARG A 140 18.41 9.34 -0.92
C ARG A 140 18.95 8.17 -1.71
N VAL A 141 18.18 7.09 -1.80
CA VAL A 141 18.56 5.88 -2.52
C VAL A 141 17.50 5.57 -3.57
N HIS A 142 17.93 5.29 -4.79
CA HIS A 142 17.04 4.81 -5.85
C HIS A 142 17.15 3.29 -5.92
N VAL A 143 16.02 2.61 -5.73
CA VAL A 143 15.93 1.16 -5.81
C VAL A 143 15.02 0.81 -6.98
N SER A 144 15.48 -0.11 -7.83
CA SER A 144 14.69 -0.65 -8.95
C SER A 144 14.39 -2.12 -8.70
N PRO A 145 13.28 -2.47 -8.02
CA PRO A 145 12.94 -3.85 -7.76
C PRO A 145 12.42 -4.53 -9.04
N PRO A 146 12.63 -5.84 -9.21
CA PRO A 146 12.06 -6.57 -10.33
C PRO A 146 10.53 -6.62 -10.23
N HIS A 147 9.85 -6.33 -11.34
CA HIS A 147 8.38 -6.31 -11.44
C HIS A 147 7.68 -5.26 -10.54
N ALA A 148 8.38 -4.18 -10.22
CA ALA A 148 7.83 -3.02 -9.51
C ALA A 148 8.35 -1.72 -10.16
N LEU A 149 7.70 -0.60 -9.83
CA LEU A 149 8.15 0.71 -10.27
C LEU A 149 9.44 1.12 -9.52
N PRO A 150 10.35 1.85 -10.18
CA PRO A 150 11.54 2.38 -9.52
C PRO A 150 11.11 3.31 -8.38
N THR A 151 11.64 3.05 -7.18
CA THR A 151 11.24 3.76 -5.97
C THR A 151 12.43 4.52 -5.41
N CYS A 152 12.21 5.80 -5.11
CA CYS A 152 13.16 6.61 -4.36
C CYS A 152 12.85 6.47 -2.86
N ILE A 153 13.85 6.21 -2.03
CA ILE A 153 13.70 6.14 -0.57
C ILE A 153 14.59 7.20 0.08
N ASP A 154 14.06 7.86 1.10
CA ASP A 154 14.77 8.85 1.90
C ASP A 154 15.03 8.26 3.30
N VAL A 155 16.27 7.81 3.51
CA VAL A 155 16.71 7.13 4.74
C VAL A 155 17.26 8.17 5.71
N ARG A 156 16.58 8.38 6.84
CA ARG A 156 17.04 9.25 7.91
C ARG A 156 17.86 8.45 8.92
N VAL A 157 19.09 8.89 9.16
CA VAL A 157 20.01 8.25 10.10
C VAL A 157 19.76 8.79 11.50
N ARG A 158 19.54 7.89 12.47
CA ARG A 158 19.53 8.19 13.90
C ARG A 158 20.67 7.44 14.58
N VAL A 159 21.56 8.17 15.24
CA VAL A 159 22.65 7.54 16.01
C VAL A 159 22.20 7.37 17.46
N VAL A 160 22.31 6.15 17.99
CA VAL A 160 21.97 5.78 19.38
C VAL A 160 23.19 5.35 20.19
#